data_AF-A0A819LF05-F1
#
_entry.id   AF-A0A819LF05-F1
#
_cell.length_a   1.000
_cell.length_b   1.000
_cell.length_c   1.000
_cell.angle_alpha   90.00
_cell.angle_beta   90.00
_cell.angle_gamma   90.00
#
_symmetry.space_group_name_H-M   'P 1'
#
loop_
_entity.id
_entity.type
_entity.pdbx_description
1 polymer ?
#
loop_
_entity_poly.entity_id
_entity_poly.type
_entity_poly.pdbx_seq_one_letter_code
_entity_poly.pdbx_strand_id
1 'polypeptide(L)'
;MSLSYLVTIPKADLKLKTVKDFITGIFIDNSGSTSSQLVSIGKNVLQAELSICEATQFNHIVLWNTSAKLCTNIQSARPDGGTSPTAIFQNESTKNAFNKSDVIVFVTDGEIDNSSVTQFATYTKDNLNKALVICIIVHKRLSTPSQINVSVVAPLMMASNVLCLFYDGETFYILSSKGYISQFYKSSDDLTDYQKLNTLNINELFHNVKIYEYTKIPDGYIPIRDNEQEIIAIDFNKFLNITDINLILNLTEDDWKTLIQYGKIGNKLHELRTFVTHMKNESLEIDKEKLKLNFDFKYSKQRDEIISNIVKLKLNETDNSIELKQLRQQLHNISDQAKIEEIQYLQYINLNLHKTRQYWNNIQNLIHEQEVGSYSINDFTFSSNRANRAKILTTNDDEYSDTINILDHTNVPLIECAICMEQGPFVLWLKKPNDLNNTTNDFIINFPLEGNENLTNCIVSNPVCGFCSKSYINATMNNLNELITLYREPCSGFIPLNWSIDSNRKFSNYALYRILTGNKILHHVQMLLLAIIDDFKSNWFNQ
;
A
#
# COMPACT_ATOMS: atom_id res chain seq x y z
N MET A 1 11.39 -22.28 -22.56
CA MET A 1 11.62 -23.10 -21.36
C MET A 1 10.47 -22.82 -20.40
N SER A 2 9.69 -23.83 -20.00
CA SER A 2 8.68 -23.63 -18.95
C SER A 2 9.39 -23.40 -17.62
N LEU A 3 9.17 -22.27 -16.99
CA LEU A 3 9.70 -22.00 -15.65
C LEU A 3 9.00 -22.96 -14.69
N SER A 4 9.77 -23.74 -13.91
CA SER A 4 9.21 -24.83 -13.08
C SER A 4 8.23 -24.36 -12.00
N TYR A 5 8.20 -23.07 -11.68
CA TYR A 5 7.33 -22.46 -10.68
C TYR A 5 6.12 -21.72 -11.28
N LEU A 6 6.11 -21.42 -12.58
CA LEU A 6 5.07 -20.63 -13.24
C LEU A 6 4.44 -21.42 -14.38
N VAL A 7 3.11 -21.49 -14.38
CA VAL A 7 2.35 -22.15 -15.43
C VAL A 7 1.37 -21.17 -16.07
N THR A 8 1.31 -21.23 -17.39
CA THR A 8 0.33 -20.51 -18.20
C THR A 8 -0.66 -21.53 -18.75
N ILE A 9 -1.94 -21.33 -18.44
CA ILE A 9 -3.02 -22.23 -18.84
C ILE A 9 -3.91 -21.49 -19.85
N PRO A 10 -3.87 -21.83 -21.14
CA PRO A 10 -4.68 -21.16 -22.14
C PRO A 10 -6.17 -21.46 -21.95
N LYS A 11 -7.02 -20.49 -22.27
CA LYS A 11 -8.49 -20.60 -22.21
C LYS A 11 -9.16 -20.86 -23.55
N ALA A 12 -8.38 -20.98 -24.64
CA ALA A 12 -8.90 -21.11 -26.00
C ALA A 12 -9.94 -22.23 -26.17
N ASP A 13 -9.82 -23.31 -25.39
CA ASP A 13 -10.72 -24.48 -25.45
C ASP A 13 -11.84 -24.44 -24.39
N LEU A 14 -11.88 -23.41 -23.53
CA LEU A 14 -12.89 -23.30 -22.48
C LEU A 14 -14.19 -22.70 -23.02
N LYS A 15 -15.32 -23.28 -22.63
CA LYS A 15 -16.64 -22.79 -23.04
C LYS A 15 -17.09 -21.66 -22.13
N LEU A 16 -17.72 -20.65 -22.73
CA LEU A 16 -18.49 -19.65 -22.01
C LEU A 16 -19.89 -20.19 -21.70
N LYS A 17 -20.29 -20.12 -20.43
CA LYS A 17 -21.61 -20.49 -19.95
C LYS A 17 -22.19 -19.36 -19.12
N THR A 18 -23.52 -19.27 -19.09
CA THR A 18 -24.20 -18.35 -18.18
C THR A 18 -23.98 -18.84 -16.75
N VAL A 19 -23.86 -17.94 -15.77
CA VAL A 19 -23.62 -18.35 -14.37
C VAL A 19 -24.67 -19.36 -13.86
N LYS A 20 -25.96 -19.21 -14.23
CA LYS A 20 -27.03 -20.17 -13.89
C LYS A 20 -26.86 -21.57 -14.50
N ASP A 21 -26.06 -21.72 -15.56
CA ASP A 21 -25.88 -23.00 -16.27
C ASP A 21 -24.80 -23.88 -15.61
N PHE A 22 -24.16 -23.39 -14.54
CA PHE A 22 -23.19 -24.10 -13.72
C PHE A 22 -23.85 -24.83 -12.55
N ILE A 23 -23.13 -25.79 -11.94
CA ILE A 23 -23.56 -26.34 -10.64
C ILE A 23 -23.26 -25.27 -9.57
N THR A 24 -24.31 -24.70 -8.99
CA THR A 24 -24.21 -23.61 -8.02
C THR A 24 -24.39 -24.11 -6.59
N GLY A 25 -23.52 -23.67 -5.68
CA GLY A 25 -23.64 -23.93 -4.25
C GLY A 25 -23.66 -22.63 -3.47
N ILE A 26 -24.62 -22.48 -2.55
CA ILE A 26 -24.68 -21.36 -1.61
C ILE A 26 -24.40 -21.84 -0.17
N PHE A 27 -23.51 -21.14 0.51
CA PHE A 27 -23.00 -21.46 1.85
C PHE A 27 -23.31 -20.27 2.75
N ILE A 28 -24.34 -20.41 3.58
CA ILE A 28 -24.91 -19.34 4.38
C ILE A 28 -24.49 -19.51 5.83
N ASP A 29 -23.86 -18.48 6.37
CA ASP A 29 -23.59 -18.37 7.79
C ASP A 29 -24.93 -18.34 8.55
N ASN A 30 -25.08 -19.20 9.55
CA ASN A 30 -26.21 -19.14 10.46
C ASN A 30 -25.73 -19.04 11.91
N SER A 31 -24.55 -18.44 12.13
CA SER A 31 -23.99 -18.17 13.44
C SER A 31 -24.86 -17.22 14.28
N GLY A 32 -24.60 -17.14 15.58
CA GLY A 32 -25.39 -16.29 16.48
C GLY A 32 -25.39 -14.80 16.12
N SER A 33 -24.35 -14.26 15.48
CA SER A 33 -24.26 -12.85 15.03
C SER A 33 -25.36 -12.49 14.03
N THR A 34 -25.77 -13.46 13.20
CA THR A 34 -26.81 -13.28 12.17
C THR A 34 -28.21 -12.99 12.74
N SER A 35 -28.38 -13.10 14.07
CA SER A 35 -29.60 -12.67 14.78
C SER A 35 -29.76 -11.15 14.86
N SER A 36 -28.69 -10.39 14.58
CA SER A 36 -28.70 -8.93 14.60
C SER A 36 -29.67 -8.34 13.56
N GLN A 37 -30.28 -7.19 13.89
CA GLN A 37 -31.28 -6.55 13.04
C GLN A 37 -30.65 -5.61 12.00
N LEU A 38 -31.10 -5.73 10.76
CA LEU A 38 -30.88 -4.75 9.70
C LEU A 38 -32.04 -3.75 9.72
N VAL A 39 -31.82 -2.63 10.42
CA VAL A 39 -32.83 -1.58 10.63
C VAL A 39 -33.45 -1.08 9.32
N SER A 40 -32.67 -1.06 8.24
CA SER A 40 -33.09 -0.64 6.89
C SER A 40 -34.29 -1.43 6.35
N ILE A 41 -34.36 -2.73 6.66
CA ILE A 41 -35.34 -3.65 6.05
C ILE A 41 -36.23 -4.37 7.06
N GLY A 42 -36.06 -4.10 8.35
CA GLY A 42 -36.86 -4.72 9.43
C GLY A 42 -36.71 -6.24 9.54
N LYS A 43 -35.64 -6.80 8.96
CA LYS A 43 -35.28 -8.22 9.01
C LYS A 43 -34.00 -8.39 9.82
N ASN A 44 -33.76 -9.59 10.36
CA ASN A 44 -32.43 -9.93 10.85
C ASN A 44 -31.49 -10.28 9.69
N VAL A 45 -30.19 -10.32 9.97
CA VAL A 45 -29.17 -10.60 8.96
C VAL A 45 -29.41 -11.95 8.28
N LEU A 46 -29.67 -13.01 9.04
CA LEU A 46 -29.97 -14.33 8.46
C LEU A 46 -31.15 -14.26 7.49
N GLN A 47 -32.24 -13.57 7.82
CA GLN A 47 -33.40 -13.41 6.93
C GLN A 47 -33.04 -12.68 5.64
N ALA A 48 -32.11 -11.72 5.68
CA ALA A 48 -31.60 -11.06 4.48
C ALA A 48 -30.75 -12.03 3.65
N GLU A 49 -29.87 -12.81 4.28
CA GLU A 49 -29.05 -13.84 3.62
C GLU A 49 -29.90 -14.92 2.95
N LEU A 50 -30.94 -15.41 3.63
CA LEU A 50 -31.85 -16.42 3.07
C LEU A 50 -32.66 -15.87 1.90
N SER A 51 -32.95 -14.56 1.86
CA SER A 51 -33.67 -13.95 0.74
C SER A 51 -32.86 -13.97 -0.57
N ILE A 52 -31.53 -14.07 -0.49
CA ILE A 52 -30.65 -14.27 -1.65
C ILE A 52 -30.95 -15.64 -2.30
N CYS A 53 -31.24 -16.66 -1.49
CA CYS A 53 -31.62 -17.98 -1.98
C CYS A 53 -33.02 -18.02 -2.61
N GLU A 54 -33.93 -17.16 -2.16
CA GLU A 54 -35.27 -17.09 -2.74
C GLU A 54 -35.23 -16.46 -4.14
N ALA A 55 -34.27 -15.56 -4.38
CA ALA A 55 -34.08 -14.91 -5.67
C ALA A 55 -33.43 -15.81 -6.74
N THR A 56 -32.66 -16.84 -6.35
CA THR A 56 -31.86 -17.66 -7.26
C THR A 56 -31.95 -19.15 -6.93
N GLN A 57 -32.10 -20.00 -7.94
CA GLN A 57 -32.11 -21.46 -7.73
C GLN A 57 -30.69 -22.00 -7.58
N PHE A 58 -30.40 -22.58 -6.41
CA PHE A 58 -29.11 -23.22 -6.10
C PHE A 58 -29.20 -24.75 -6.11
N ASN A 59 -28.19 -25.43 -6.64
CA ASN A 59 -28.13 -26.90 -6.61
C ASN A 59 -27.81 -27.43 -5.21
N HIS A 60 -27.00 -26.69 -4.46
CA HIS A 60 -26.61 -27.01 -3.10
C HIS A 60 -26.82 -25.82 -2.18
N ILE A 61 -27.52 -26.03 -1.06
CA ILE A 61 -27.70 -25.01 -0.02
C ILE A 61 -27.11 -25.60 1.26
N VAL A 62 -26.11 -24.93 1.83
CA VAL A 62 -25.43 -25.33 3.06
C VAL A 62 -25.61 -24.23 4.09
N LEU A 63 -26.08 -24.60 5.27
CA LEU A 63 -26.03 -23.72 6.45
C LEU A 63 -24.80 -24.11 7.27
N TRP A 64 -24.05 -23.10 7.73
CA TRP A 64 -22.85 -23.32 8.52
C TRP A 64 -22.73 -22.34 9.69
N ASN A 65 -22.23 -22.86 10.80
CA ASN A 65 -21.85 -22.13 12.02
C ASN A 65 -20.63 -22.86 12.63
N THR A 66 -20.68 -23.29 13.89
CA THR A 66 -19.72 -24.27 14.45
C THR A 66 -19.88 -25.67 13.85
N SER A 67 -20.96 -25.92 13.12
CA SER A 67 -21.29 -27.15 12.39
C SER A 67 -21.81 -26.80 11.00
N ALA A 68 -21.76 -27.73 10.04
CA ALA A 68 -22.33 -27.50 8.71
C ALA A 68 -23.29 -28.62 8.31
N LYS A 69 -24.38 -28.25 7.63
CA LYS A 69 -25.39 -29.21 7.13
C LYS A 69 -25.99 -28.75 5.81
N LEU A 70 -26.38 -29.73 4.97
CA LEU A 70 -27.21 -29.48 3.81
C LEU A 70 -28.61 -29.04 4.25
N CYS A 71 -29.12 -27.98 3.62
CA CYS A 71 -30.42 -27.41 3.91
C CYS A 71 -31.42 -27.85 2.84
N THR A 72 -32.42 -28.62 3.26
CA THR A 72 -33.57 -28.99 2.40
C THR A 72 -34.77 -28.06 2.61
N ASN A 73 -34.84 -27.37 3.75
CA ASN A 73 -35.90 -26.41 4.07
C ASN A 73 -35.30 -25.15 4.70
N ILE A 74 -35.14 -24.12 3.86
CA ILE A 74 -34.53 -22.85 4.25
C ILE A 74 -35.31 -22.11 5.35
N GLN A 75 -36.62 -22.31 5.42
CA GLN A 75 -37.48 -21.67 6.43
C GLN A 75 -37.22 -22.18 7.85
N SER A 76 -36.54 -23.32 7.98
CA SER A 76 -36.13 -23.89 9.27
C SER A 76 -34.81 -23.31 9.79
N ALA A 77 -34.09 -22.53 9.00
CA ALA A 77 -32.81 -21.94 9.39
C ALA A 77 -32.98 -20.96 10.56
N ARG A 78 -32.13 -21.07 11.57
CA ARG A 78 -32.12 -20.19 12.75
C ARG A 78 -30.67 -19.80 13.08
N PRO A 79 -30.44 -18.59 13.61
CA PRO A 79 -29.13 -18.20 14.14
C PRO A 79 -28.77 -19.10 15.33
N ASP A 80 -27.57 -19.66 15.33
CA ASP A 80 -27.07 -20.57 16.36
C ASP A 80 -25.55 -20.71 16.30
N GLY A 81 -24.89 -21.00 17.43
CA GLY A 81 -23.46 -21.30 17.49
C GLY A 81 -22.53 -20.11 17.18
N GLY A 82 -21.26 -20.43 16.95
CA GLY A 82 -20.21 -19.47 16.56
C GLY A 82 -19.88 -19.55 15.08
N THR A 83 -18.96 -18.70 14.62
CA THR A 83 -18.54 -18.60 13.21
C THR A 83 -17.33 -19.50 12.95
N SER A 84 -17.52 -20.68 12.35
CA SER A 84 -16.42 -21.58 11.98
C SER A 84 -16.58 -22.13 10.57
N PRO A 85 -16.08 -21.44 9.53
CA PRO A 85 -16.26 -21.89 8.15
C PRO A 85 -15.55 -23.21 7.84
N THR A 86 -14.60 -23.64 8.68
CA THR A 86 -13.96 -24.97 8.58
C THR A 86 -14.95 -26.12 8.77
N ALA A 87 -16.08 -25.90 9.45
CA ALA A 87 -17.10 -26.92 9.67
C ALA A 87 -17.67 -27.47 8.34
N ILE A 88 -17.67 -26.66 7.28
CA ILE A 88 -18.09 -27.07 5.93
C ILE A 88 -17.25 -28.26 5.43
N PHE A 89 -15.96 -28.28 5.76
CA PHE A 89 -15.01 -29.30 5.31
C PHE A 89 -14.89 -30.49 6.25
N GLN A 90 -15.38 -30.37 7.49
CA GLN A 90 -15.41 -31.45 8.47
C GLN A 90 -16.57 -32.42 8.24
N ASN A 91 -17.67 -31.95 7.64
CA ASN A 91 -18.79 -32.78 7.24
C ASN A 91 -18.64 -33.19 5.77
N GLU A 92 -18.54 -34.50 5.51
CA GLU A 92 -18.36 -35.04 4.15
C GLU A 92 -19.50 -34.64 3.19
N SER A 93 -20.74 -34.48 3.66
CA SER A 93 -21.85 -34.09 2.77
C SER A 93 -21.71 -32.65 2.29
N THR A 94 -21.34 -31.72 3.18
CA THR A 94 -21.17 -30.31 2.85
C THR A 94 -19.87 -30.06 2.09
N LYS A 95 -18.81 -30.79 2.42
CA LYS A 95 -17.56 -30.82 1.65
C LYS A 95 -17.79 -31.29 0.21
N ASN A 96 -18.58 -32.37 0.03
CA ASN A 96 -18.94 -32.85 -1.30
C ASN A 96 -19.76 -31.82 -2.08
N ALA A 97 -20.68 -31.10 -1.43
CA ALA A 97 -21.40 -30.01 -2.06
C ALA A 97 -20.46 -28.86 -2.49
N PHE A 98 -19.52 -28.46 -1.63
CA PHE A 98 -18.49 -27.46 -1.97
C PHE A 98 -17.66 -27.90 -3.16
N ASN A 99 -17.18 -29.14 -3.16
CA ASN A 99 -16.31 -29.67 -4.20
C ASN A 99 -17.02 -29.82 -5.55
N LYS A 100 -18.29 -30.23 -5.55
CA LYS A 100 -19.10 -30.40 -6.78
C LYS A 100 -19.66 -29.09 -7.35
N SER A 101 -19.67 -28.01 -6.60
CA SER A 101 -20.12 -26.71 -7.09
C SER A 101 -19.06 -26.09 -8.00
N ASP A 102 -19.43 -25.66 -9.19
CA ASP A 102 -18.56 -24.88 -10.08
C ASP A 102 -18.57 -23.39 -9.71
N VAL A 103 -19.72 -22.91 -9.22
CA VAL A 103 -19.93 -21.55 -8.73
C VAL A 103 -20.29 -21.60 -7.26
N ILE A 104 -19.56 -20.86 -6.44
CA ILE A 104 -19.77 -20.81 -4.99
C ILE A 104 -20.26 -19.43 -4.60
N VAL A 105 -21.38 -19.37 -3.89
CA VAL A 105 -21.85 -18.17 -3.20
C VAL A 105 -21.63 -18.37 -1.70
N PHE A 106 -20.75 -17.57 -1.12
CA PHE A 106 -20.40 -17.66 0.28
C PHE A 106 -20.90 -16.42 1.01
N VAL A 107 -21.79 -16.61 1.98
CA VAL A 107 -22.53 -15.53 2.64
C VAL A 107 -22.21 -15.54 4.14
N THR A 108 -21.91 -14.36 4.70
CA THR A 108 -21.58 -14.21 6.12
C THR A 108 -21.76 -12.77 6.60
N ASP A 109 -21.98 -12.60 7.90
CA ASP A 109 -21.90 -11.33 8.61
C ASP A 109 -20.74 -11.27 9.61
N GLY A 110 -20.04 -12.40 9.75
CA GLY A 110 -19.16 -12.68 10.87
C GLY A 110 -17.71 -12.37 10.61
N GLU A 111 -16.95 -12.42 11.70
CA GLU A 111 -15.51 -12.23 11.72
C GLU A 111 -14.85 -13.45 12.37
N ILE A 112 -13.66 -13.81 11.89
CA ILE A 112 -12.85 -14.88 12.46
C ILE A 112 -11.43 -14.39 12.73
N ASP A 113 -10.79 -14.98 13.74
CA ASP A 113 -9.41 -14.66 14.08
C ASP A 113 -8.41 -15.17 13.02
N ASN A 114 -7.18 -14.65 13.06
CA ASN A 114 -6.13 -14.99 12.09
C ASN A 114 -5.79 -16.49 12.03
N SER A 115 -5.88 -17.21 13.15
CA SER A 115 -5.59 -18.66 13.19
C SER A 115 -6.70 -19.44 12.48
N SER A 116 -7.95 -19.02 12.69
CA SER A 116 -9.13 -19.55 11.99
C SER A 116 -9.08 -19.25 10.49
N VAL A 117 -8.61 -18.05 10.08
CA VAL A 117 -8.37 -17.73 8.66
C VAL A 117 -7.35 -18.68 8.04
N THR A 118 -6.21 -18.87 8.69
CA THR A 118 -5.12 -19.74 8.20
C THR A 118 -5.58 -21.20 8.11
N GLN A 119 -6.34 -21.65 9.11
CA GLN A 119 -6.91 -22.99 9.14
C GLN A 119 -7.91 -23.17 7.99
N PHE A 120 -8.81 -22.21 7.79
CA PHE A 120 -9.79 -22.26 6.70
C PHE A 120 -9.13 -22.28 5.32
N ALA A 121 -8.09 -21.47 5.12
CA ALA A 121 -7.30 -21.47 3.90
C ALA A 121 -6.64 -22.81 3.60
N THR A 122 -6.23 -23.55 4.63
CA THR A 122 -5.66 -24.89 4.46
C THR A 122 -6.69 -25.87 3.89
N TYR A 123 -7.96 -25.76 4.30
CA TYR A 123 -9.04 -26.62 3.77
C TYR A 123 -9.49 -26.21 2.36
N THR A 124 -9.45 -24.92 2.03
CA THR A 124 -9.93 -24.42 0.75
C THR A 124 -8.87 -24.48 -0.35
N LYS A 125 -7.57 -24.45 -0.03
CA LYS A 125 -6.46 -24.34 -1.00
C LYS A 125 -6.63 -25.19 -2.26
N ASP A 126 -6.93 -26.48 -2.11
CA ASP A 126 -7.02 -27.42 -3.24
C ASP A 126 -8.41 -27.46 -3.89
N ASN A 127 -9.39 -26.75 -3.31
CA ASN A 127 -10.80 -26.76 -3.70
C ASN A 127 -11.27 -25.39 -4.22
N LEU A 128 -10.40 -24.39 -4.36
CA LEU A 128 -10.74 -23.05 -4.88
C LEU A 128 -10.67 -22.94 -6.40
N ASN A 129 -10.37 -24.03 -7.08
CA ASN A 129 -10.46 -24.07 -8.53
C ASN A 129 -11.93 -24.14 -8.97
N LYS A 130 -12.53 -22.96 -9.09
CA LYS A 130 -13.96 -22.73 -9.35
C LYS A 130 -14.12 -21.77 -10.52
N ALA A 131 -15.24 -21.88 -11.23
CA ALA A 131 -15.53 -20.98 -12.35
C ALA A 131 -15.74 -19.54 -11.83
N LEU A 132 -16.40 -19.41 -10.66
CA LEU A 132 -16.58 -18.15 -9.96
C LEU A 132 -16.83 -18.38 -8.47
N VAL A 133 -16.19 -17.55 -7.64
CA VAL A 133 -16.48 -17.47 -6.20
C VAL A 133 -17.07 -16.09 -5.90
N ILE A 134 -18.29 -16.08 -5.36
CA ILE A 134 -19.03 -14.87 -4.98
C ILE A 134 -19.04 -14.81 -3.46
N CYS A 135 -18.34 -13.86 -2.88
CA CYS A 135 -18.32 -13.60 -1.45
C CYS A 135 -19.32 -12.47 -1.14
N ILE A 136 -20.29 -12.71 -0.27
CA ILE A 136 -21.31 -11.73 0.10
C ILE A 136 -21.22 -11.48 1.60
N ILE A 137 -20.89 -10.24 1.96
CA ILE A 137 -20.84 -9.80 3.34
C ILE A 137 -22.14 -9.07 3.64
N VAL A 138 -22.96 -9.63 4.51
CA VAL A 138 -24.25 -9.06 4.89
C VAL A 138 -24.12 -8.36 6.23
N HIS A 139 -24.25 -7.05 6.25
CA HIS A 139 -24.10 -6.30 7.49
C HIS A 139 -24.83 -4.96 7.41
N LYS A 140 -25.13 -4.35 8.56
CA LYS A 140 -25.58 -2.94 8.60
C LYS A 140 -24.48 -2.04 8.01
N ARG A 141 -24.86 -1.00 7.29
CA ARG A 141 -23.91 0.00 6.75
C ARG A 141 -23.05 0.55 7.89
N LEU A 142 -21.73 0.40 7.74
CA LEU A 142 -20.74 1.05 8.60
C LEU A 142 -20.56 2.52 8.18
N SER A 143 -19.71 3.27 8.89
CA SER A 143 -19.39 4.65 8.49
C SER A 143 -18.75 4.73 7.11
N THR A 144 -17.89 3.76 6.77
CA THR A 144 -17.25 3.68 5.45
C THR A 144 -17.14 2.21 4.99
N PRO A 145 -17.19 1.94 3.68
CA PRO A 145 -16.94 0.60 3.15
C PRO A 145 -15.57 0.05 3.55
N SER A 146 -14.55 0.90 3.64
CA SER A 146 -13.17 0.50 3.97
C SER A 146 -13.01 -0.25 5.30
N GLN A 147 -13.97 -0.13 6.22
CA GLN A 147 -13.95 -0.77 7.53
C GLN A 147 -14.55 -2.18 7.54
N ILE A 148 -15.14 -2.62 6.44
CA ILE A 148 -15.78 -3.94 6.37
C ILE A 148 -14.71 -5.02 6.60
N ASN A 149 -14.95 -5.87 7.60
CA ASN A 149 -14.11 -7.02 7.87
C ASN A 149 -14.41 -8.14 6.86
N VAL A 150 -13.36 -8.71 6.28
CA VAL A 150 -13.39 -9.74 5.25
C VAL A 150 -12.70 -11.03 5.69
N SER A 151 -12.41 -11.20 6.98
CA SER A 151 -11.64 -12.34 7.52
C SER A 151 -12.21 -13.70 7.12
N VAL A 152 -13.52 -13.88 7.17
CA VAL A 152 -14.18 -15.14 6.78
C VAL A 152 -13.99 -15.45 5.30
N VAL A 153 -14.09 -14.43 4.44
CA VAL A 153 -14.05 -14.60 2.98
C VAL A 153 -12.64 -14.49 2.39
N ALA A 154 -11.67 -13.97 3.16
CA ALA A 154 -10.29 -13.78 2.73
C ALA A 154 -9.66 -15.04 2.12
N PRO A 155 -9.79 -16.24 2.72
CA PRO A 155 -9.29 -17.48 2.09
C PRO A 155 -9.91 -17.79 0.74
N LEU A 156 -11.18 -17.44 0.53
CA LEU A 156 -11.91 -17.66 -0.72
C LEU A 156 -11.48 -16.68 -1.82
N MET A 157 -11.00 -15.49 -1.44
CA MET A 157 -10.48 -14.48 -2.38
C MET A 157 -9.19 -14.93 -3.10
N MET A 158 -8.60 -16.06 -2.69
CA MET A 158 -7.46 -16.68 -3.38
C MET A 158 -7.85 -17.40 -4.68
N ALA A 159 -9.14 -17.62 -4.96
CA ALA A 159 -9.57 -18.17 -6.24
C ALA A 159 -9.17 -17.27 -7.42
N SER A 160 -9.17 -17.83 -8.64
CA SER A 160 -8.75 -17.09 -9.84
C SER A 160 -9.77 -16.02 -10.25
N ASN A 161 -11.06 -16.33 -10.06
CA ASN A 161 -12.18 -15.50 -10.47
C ASN A 161 -13.13 -15.27 -9.28
N VAL A 162 -13.12 -14.05 -8.74
CA VAL A 162 -13.77 -13.71 -7.47
C VAL A 162 -14.56 -12.41 -7.59
N LEU A 163 -15.76 -12.40 -7.01
CA LEU A 163 -16.57 -11.21 -6.82
C LEU A 163 -16.90 -11.06 -5.33
N CYS A 164 -16.44 -10.00 -4.70
CA CYS A 164 -16.72 -9.67 -3.30
C CYS A 164 -17.75 -8.53 -3.24
N LEU A 165 -18.86 -8.80 -2.56
CA LEU A 165 -20.02 -7.94 -2.45
C LEU A 165 -20.31 -7.60 -1.00
N PHE A 166 -20.82 -6.39 -0.79
CA PHE A 166 -21.48 -5.99 0.44
C PHE A 166 -22.98 -5.90 0.20
N TYR A 167 -23.79 -6.45 1.10
CA TYR A 167 -25.24 -6.39 1.03
C TYR A 167 -25.81 -5.81 2.31
N ASP A 168 -26.54 -4.71 2.20
CA ASP A 168 -27.15 -4.02 3.34
C ASP A 168 -28.62 -4.42 3.60
N GLY A 169 -29.08 -5.47 2.91
CA GLY A 169 -30.46 -5.92 2.91
C GLY A 169 -31.31 -5.39 1.75
N GLU A 170 -30.82 -4.38 1.02
CA GLU A 170 -31.54 -3.81 -0.13
C GLU A 170 -30.69 -3.84 -1.39
N THR A 171 -29.45 -3.39 -1.32
CA THR A 171 -28.56 -3.18 -2.46
C THR A 171 -27.27 -3.99 -2.31
N PHE A 172 -26.85 -4.64 -3.40
CA PHE A 172 -25.51 -5.24 -3.49
C PHE A 172 -24.52 -4.21 -4.02
N TYR A 173 -23.48 -3.94 -3.23
CA TYR A 173 -22.37 -3.08 -3.56
C TYR A 173 -21.14 -3.93 -3.91
N ILE A 174 -20.45 -3.58 -4.98
CA ILE A 174 -19.22 -4.25 -5.39
C ILE A 174 -18.07 -3.68 -4.56
N LEU A 175 -17.52 -4.52 -3.67
CA LEU A 175 -16.35 -4.17 -2.87
C LEU A 175 -15.06 -4.43 -3.63
N SER A 176 -14.97 -5.61 -4.26
CA SER A 176 -13.78 -6.03 -4.99
C SER A 176 -14.14 -7.08 -6.04
N SER A 177 -13.39 -7.11 -7.13
CA SER A 177 -13.45 -8.13 -8.16
C SER A 177 -12.05 -8.50 -8.64
N LYS A 178 -11.86 -9.78 -8.96
CA LYS A 178 -10.59 -10.35 -9.43
C LYS A 178 -10.86 -11.37 -10.54
N GLY A 179 -10.02 -11.39 -11.56
CA GLY A 179 -10.11 -12.34 -12.67
C GLY A 179 -11.09 -11.89 -13.76
N TYR A 180 -11.55 -12.82 -14.60
CA TYR A 180 -12.41 -12.53 -15.74
C TYR A 180 -13.71 -11.77 -15.38
N ILE A 181 -14.27 -11.99 -14.18
CA ILE A 181 -15.49 -11.31 -13.71
C ILE A 181 -15.32 -9.79 -13.56
N SER A 182 -14.08 -9.31 -13.38
CA SER A 182 -13.76 -7.87 -13.24
C SER A 182 -14.07 -7.05 -14.50
N GLN A 183 -14.23 -7.71 -15.65
CA GLN A 183 -14.63 -7.07 -16.90
C GLN A 183 -16.09 -6.61 -16.88
N PHE A 184 -16.94 -7.34 -16.17
CA PHE A 184 -18.36 -7.03 -16.01
C PHE A 184 -18.58 -6.13 -14.80
N TYR A 185 -17.81 -6.36 -13.72
CA TYR A 185 -17.99 -5.69 -12.44
C TYR A 185 -16.65 -5.16 -11.96
N LYS A 186 -16.39 -3.88 -12.20
CA LYS A 186 -15.15 -3.22 -11.77
C LYS A 186 -15.21 -2.84 -10.30
N SER A 187 -14.12 -3.10 -9.58
CA SER A 187 -13.88 -2.59 -8.23
C SER A 187 -13.86 -1.05 -8.24
N SER A 188 -14.32 -0.43 -7.14
CA SER A 188 -14.08 0.99 -6.90
C SER A 188 -12.70 1.19 -6.31
N ASP A 189 -11.96 2.19 -6.78
CA ASP A 189 -10.70 2.61 -6.15
C ASP A 189 -10.94 3.43 -4.87
N ASP A 190 -12.18 3.92 -4.68
CA ASP A 190 -12.57 4.75 -3.55
C ASP A 190 -13.58 4.03 -2.65
N LEU A 191 -13.10 3.61 -1.48
CA LEU A 191 -13.87 2.94 -0.43
C LEU A 191 -14.24 3.90 0.72
N THR A 192 -14.24 5.22 0.49
CA THR A 192 -14.61 6.21 1.51
C THR A 192 -16.12 6.36 1.69
N ASP A 193 -16.92 6.04 0.67
CA ASP A 193 -18.38 6.18 0.69
C ASP A 193 -19.06 5.08 -0.14
N TYR A 194 -20.15 4.51 0.36
CA TYR A 194 -20.98 3.53 -0.36
C TYR A 194 -21.58 4.08 -1.65
N GLN A 195 -21.84 5.39 -1.72
CA GLN A 195 -22.41 6.03 -2.93
C GLN A 195 -21.44 6.01 -4.12
N LYS A 196 -20.14 5.86 -3.86
CA LYS A 196 -19.10 5.77 -4.89
C LYS A 196 -18.90 4.33 -5.38
N LEU A 197 -19.47 3.35 -4.69
CA LEU A 197 -19.36 1.96 -5.09
C LEU A 197 -20.35 1.63 -6.20
N ASN A 198 -19.90 0.80 -7.14
CA ASN A 198 -20.78 0.23 -8.15
C ASN A 198 -21.77 -0.72 -7.48
N THR A 199 -23.01 -0.71 -7.98
CA THR A 199 -24.06 -1.61 -7.52
C THR A 199 -24.30 -2.73 -8.52
N LEU A 200 -24.89 -3.82 -8.05
CA LEU A 200 -25.14 -5.02 -8.85
C LEU A 200 -26.55 -5.55 -8.60
N ASN A 201 -27.22 -5.97 -9.68
CA ASN A 201 -28.40 -6.82 -9.60
C ASN A 201 -27.99 -8.29 -9.63
N ILE A 202 -28.22 -9.02 -8.54
CA ILE A 202 -27.82 -10.42 -8.42
C ILE A 202 -28.49 -11.31 -9.48
N ASN A 203 -29.74 -11.03 -9.88
CA ASN A 203 -30.43 -11.82 -10.89
C ASN A 203 -29.78 -11.65 -12.27
N GLU A 204 -29.32 -10.45 -12.60
CA GLU A 204 -28.61 -10.18 -13.85
C GLU A 204 -27.25 -10.90 -13.89
N LEU A 205 -26.53 -10.94 -12.76
CA LEU A 205 -25.30 -11.74 -12.64
C LEU A 205 -25.57 -13.20 -13.02
N PHE A 206 -26.63 -13.81 -12.46
CA PHE A 206 -26.93 -15.21 -12.72
C PHE A 206 -27.47 -15.49 -14.14
N HIS A 207 -28.21 -14.57 -14.73
CA HIS A 207 -28.94 -14.81 -15.99
C HIS A 207 -28.27 -14.27 -17.25
N ASN A 208 -27.44 -13.22 -17.12
CA ASN A 208 -26.93 -12.49 -18.28
C ASN A 208 -25.41 -12.60 -18.41
N VAL A 209 -24.69 -12.76 -17.30
CA VAL A 209 -23.23 -12.83 -17.32
C VAL A 209 -22.77 -14.22 -17.74
N LYS A 210 -21.87 -14.24 -18.72
CA LYS A 210 -21.21 -15.45 -19.19
C LYS A 210 -19.78 -15.47 -18.72
N ILE A 211 -19.37 -16.58 -18.12
CA ILE A 211 -18.02 -16.82 -17.64
C ILE A 211 -17.49 -18.14 -18.21
N TYR A 212 -16.17 -18.28 -18.22
CA TYR A 212 -15.53 -19.52 -18.66
C TYR A 212 -15.78 -20.64 -17.66
N GLU A 213 -15.90 -21.86 -18.16
CA GLU A 213 -15.74 -23.06 -17.33
C GLU A 213 -14.39 -23.04 -16.61
N TYR A 214 -14.32 -23.65 -15.42
CA TYR A 214 -13.06 -23.77 -14.72
C TYR A 214 -12.12 -24.73 -15.47
N THR A 215 -10.83 -24.47 -15.40
CA THR A 215 -9.79 -25.36 -15.92
C THR A 215 -8.98 -25.92 -14.77
N LYS A 216 -8.42 -27.13 -14.89
CA LYS A 216 -7.63 -27.71 -13.81
C LYS A 216 -6.31 -26.94 -13.63
N ILE A 217 -6.21 -26.16 -12.55
CA ILE A 217 -4.94 -25.59 -12.09
C ILE A 217 -4.15 -26.74 -11.42
N PRO A 218 -2.84 -26.89 -11.69
CA PRO A 218 -2.04 -27.92 -11.03
C PRO A 218 -2.05 -27.78 -9.51
N ASP A 219 -2.07 -28.92 -8.82
CA ASP A 219 -2.14 -28.95 -7.35
C ASP A 219 -0.94 -28.18 -6.75
N GLY A 220 -1.20 -27.36 -5.74
CA GLY A 220 -0.20 -26.51 -5.09
C GLY A 220 0.12 -25.19 -5.80
N TYR A 221 -0.43 -24.93 -6.99
CA TYR A 221 -0.28 -23.65 -7.69
C TYR A 221 -1.42 -22.68 -7.31
N ILE A 222 -1.11 -21.39 -7.30
CA ILE A 222 -2.04 -20.30 -6.96
C ILE A 222 -2.23 -19.41 -8.19
N PRO A 223 -3.47 -19.14 -8.62
CA PRO A 223 -3.73 -18.21 -9.71
C PRO A 223 -3.39 -16.78 -9.28
N ILE A 224 -2.39 -16.19 -9.93
CA ILE A 224 -2.00 -14.79 -9.75
C ILE A 224 -2.66 -13.87 -10.78
N ARG A 225 -3.03 -14.42 -11.95
CA ARG A 225 -3.69 -13.68 -13.03
C ARG A 225 -4.70 -14.56 -13.75
N ASP A 226 -5.85 -13.98 -14.10
CA ASP A 226 -6.92 -14.65 -14.82
C ASP A 226 -7.54 -13.61 -15.79
N ASN A 227 -7.29 -13.78 -17.09
CA ASN A 227 -7.80 -12.89 -18.14
C ASN A 227 -8.59 -13.68 -19.20
N GLU A 228 -8.96 -13.05 -20.32
CA GLU A 228 -9.74 -13.73 -21.37
C GLU A 228 -8.99 -14.87 -22.06
N GLN A 229 -7.67 -14.76 -22.13
CA GLN A 229 -6.81 -15.62 -22.95
C GLN A 229 -6.21 -16.76 -22.14
N GLU A 230 -5.85 -16.50 -20.88
CA GLU A 230 -5.07 -17.43 -20.07
C GLU A 230 -5.24 -17.20 -18.55
N ILE A 231 -4.86 -18.22 -17.79
CA ILE A 231 -4.62 -18.16 -16.35
C ILE A 231 -3.13 -18.33 -16.12
N ILE A 232 -2.54 -17.41 -15.35
CA ILE A 232 -1.16 -17.53 -14.87
C ILE A 232 -1.20 -17.94 -13.41
N ALA A 233 -0.56 -19.07 -13.09
CA ALA A 233 -0.49 -19.59 -11.74
C ALA A 233 0.94 -19.89 -11.31
N ILE A 234 1.20 -19.74 -10.01
CA ILE A 234 2.53 -19.89 -9.40
C ILE A 234 2.50 -20.94 -8.29
N ASP A 235 3.48 -21.83 -8.28
CA ASP A 235 3.83 -22.64 -7.11
C ASP A 235 4.60 -21.74 -6.13
N PHE A 236 3.92 -21.28 -5.08
CA PHE A 236 4.47 -20.30 -4.13
C PHE A 236 5.72 -20.81 -3.41
N ASN A 237 5.79 -22.10 -3.08
CA ASN A 237 6.96 -22.64 -2.39
C ASN A 237 8.16 -22.72 -3.34
N LYS A 238 7.97 -23.11 -4.60
CA LYS A 238 9.05 -23.06 -5.59
C LYS A 238 9.46 -21.62 -5.91
N PHE A 239 8.50 -20.70 -5.96
CA PHE A 239 8.74 -19.28 -6.20
C PHE A 239 9.69 -18.67 -5.16
N LEU A 240 9.48 -18.97 -3.88
CA LEU A 240 10.35 -18.50 -2.79
C LEU A 240 11.79 -19.04 -2.84
N ASN A 241 12.05 -20.06 -3.67
CA ASN A 241 13.37 -20.67 -3.85
C ASN A 241 14.06 -20.25 -5.17
N ILE A 242 13.50 -19.29 -5.91
CA ILE A 242 14.11 -18.77 -7.13
C ILE A 242 15.35 -17.97 -6.77
N THR A 243 16.43 -18.16 -7.54
CA THR A 243 17.64 -17.34 -7.50
C THR A 243 17.81 -16.47 -8.74
N ASP A 244 17.19 -16.80 -9.87
CA ASP A 244 17.29 -15.97 -11.08
C ASP A 244 16.30 -14.80 -11.04
N ILE A 245 16.84 -13.60 -10.85
CA ILE A 245 16.06 -12.36 -10.77
C ILE A 245 15.26 -12.03 -12.03
N ASN A 246 15.74 -12.43 -13.21
CA ASN A 246 15.06 -12.09 -14.47
C ASN A 246 13.68 -12.74 -14.57
N LEU A 247 13.47 -13.83 -13.82
CA LEU A 247 12.21 -14.55 -13.75
C LEU A 247 11.17 -13.80 -12.90
N ILE A 248 11.61 -12.96 -11.97
CA ILE A 248 10.75 -12.20 -11.05
C ILE A 248 10.36 -10.84 -11.63
N LEU A 249 11.25 -10.22 -12.41
CA LEU A 249 11.03 -8.88 -12.98
C LEU A 249 9.80 -8.79 -13.91
N ASN A 250 9.23 -9.92 -14.33
CA ASN A 250 8.01 -9.98 -15.13
C ASN A 250 6.71 -9.92 -14.31
N LEU A 251 6.79 -9.95 -12.98
CA LEU A 251 5.63 -9.81 -12.11
C LEU A 251 5.19 -8.35 -12.00
N THR A 252 3.89 -8.12 -12.21
CA THR A 252 3.27 -6.82 -12.02
C THR A 252 3.03 -6.55 -10.54
N GLU A 253 2.69 -5.31 -10.21
CA GLU A 253 2.27 -4.95 -8.85
C GLU A 253 1.07 -5.78 -8.37
N ASP A 254 0.10 -6.06 -9.25
CA ASP A 254 -1.09 -6.86 -8.90
C ASP A 254 -0.77 -8.34 -8.67
N ASP A 255 0.22 -8.88 -9.40
CA ASP A 255 0.72 -10.23 -9.13
C ASP A 255 1.34 -10.27 -7.72
N TRP A 256 2.14 -9.26 -7.36
CA TRP A 256 2.71 -9.12 -6.02
C TRP A 256 1.63 -8.98 -4.94
N LYS A 257 0.61 -8.15 -5.15
CA LYS A 257 -0.55 -8.02 -4.25
C LYS A 257 -1.17 -9.38 -3.95
N THR A 258 -1.40 -10.20 -4.98
CA THR A 258 -1.95 -11.55 -4.84
C THR A 258 -0.99 -12.48 -4.08
N LEU A 259 0.31 -12.43 -4.36
CA LEU A 259 1.32 -13.23 -3.65
C LEU A 259 1.44 -12.84 -2.17
N ILE A 260 1.33 -11.55 -1.86
CA ILE A 260 1.37 -11.04 -0.48
C ILE A 260 0.10 -11.45 0.27
N GLN A 261 -1.09 -11.35 -0.35
CA GLN A 261 -2.33 -11.86 0.24
C GLN A 261 -2.22 -13.37 0.54
N TYR A 262 -1.68 -14.15 -0.40
CA TYR A 262 -1.43 -15.57 -0.16
C TYR A 262 -0.46 -15.79 1.01
N GLY A 263 0.62 -15.02 1.06
CA GLY A 263 1.56 -15.03 2.17
C GLY A 263 0.89 -14.70 3.50
N LYS A 264 -0.04 -13.74 3.54
CA LYS A 264 -0.79 -13.36 4.76
C LYS A 264 -1.69 -14.47 5.23
N ILE A 265 -2.56 -14.95 4.34
CA ILE A 265 -3.55 -15.99 4.63
C ILE A 265 -2.86 -17.31 5.01
N GLY A 266 -1.75 -17.65 4.35
CA GLY A 266 -0.97 -18.86 4.61
C GLY A 266 0.04 -18.74 5.75
N ASN A 267 0.10 -17.61 6.46
CA ASN A 267 1.10 -17.34 7.51
C ASN A 267 2.57 -17.48 7.04
N LYS A 268 2.86 -17.04 5.81
CA LYS A 268 4.16 -17.06 5.13
C LYS A 268 4.72 -15.68 4.78
N LEU A 269 4.14 -14.58 5.29
CA LEU A 269 4.65 -13.23 5.01
C LEU A 269 6.13 -13.06 5.38
N HIS A 270 6.58 -13.69 6.46
CA HIS A 270 7.99 -13.61 6.87
C HIS A 270 8.94 -14.28 5.86
N GLU A 271 8.55 -15.45 5.31
CA GLU A 271 9.29 -16.13 4.24
C GLU A 271 9.36 -15.23 3.00
N LEU A 272 8.22 -14.65 2.59
CA LEU A 272 8.13 -13.74 1.45
C LEU A 272 8.97 -12.47 1.65
N ARG A 273 9.00 -11.90 2.86
CA ARG A 273 9.81 -10.72 3.19
C ARG A 273 11.31 -11.03 3.08
N THR A 274 11.73 -12.17 3.60
CA THR A 274 13.13 -12.63 3.51
C THR A 274 13.52 -12.81 2.05
N PHE A 275 12.66 -13.45 1.26
CA PHE A 275 12.84 -13.60 -0.18
C PHE A 275 12.96 -12.26 -0.92
N VAL A 276 12.01 -11.34 -0.72
CA VAL A 276 12.04 -10.00 -1.35
C VAL A 276 13.30 -9.22 -0.98
N THR A 277 13.75 -9.32 0.27
CA THR A 277 14.98 -8.67 0.74
C THR A 277 16.22 -9.25 0.07
N HIS A 278 16.28 -10.58 -0.10
CA HIS A 278 17.34 -11.26 -0.82
C HIS A 278 17.38 -10.80 -2.29
N MET A 279 16.24 -10.86 -2.99
CA MET A 279 16.15 -10.46 -4.40
C MET A 279 16.47 -8.98 -4.62
N LYS A 280 16.06 -8.10 -3.70
CA LYS A 280 16.44 -6.68 -3.73
C LYS A 280 17.96 -6.49 -3.71
N ASN A 281 18.64 -7.17 -2.79
CA ASN A 281 20.09 -7.04 -2.65
C ASN A 281 20.80 -7.58 -3.90
N GLU A 282 20.38 -8.73 -4.40
CA GLU A 282 20.94 -9.32 -5.62
C GLU A 282 20.73 -8.41 -6.84
N SER A 283 19.53 -7.83 -7.00
CA SER A 283 19.23 -6.84 -8.04
C SER A 283 20.19 -5.66 -8.01
N LEU A 284 20.40 -5.11 -6.82
CA LEU A 284 21.24 -3.94 -6.64
C LEU A 284 22.70 -4.25 -6.92
N GLU A 285 23.20 -5.43 -6.55
CA GLU A 285 24.57 -5.83 -6.88
C GLU A 285 24.76 -6.05 -8.38
N ILE A 286 23.80 -6.70 -9.06
CA ILE A 286 23.85 -6.86 -10.53
C ILE A 286 23.87 -5.50 -11.23
N ASP A 287 23.02 -4.57 -10.82
CA ASP A 287 22.96 -3.23 -11.42
C ASP A 287 24.20 -2.40 -11.09
N LYS A 288 24.75 -2.51 -9.87
CA LYS A 288 26.02 -1.87 -9.51
C LYS A 288 27.17 -2.34 -10.40
N GLU A 289 27.31 -3.64 -10.62
CA GLU A 289 28.38 -4.18 -11.46
C GLU A 289 28.22 -3.73 -12.92
N LYS A 290 26.98 -3.69 -13.45
CA LYS A 290 26.72 -3.12 -14.79
C LYS A 290 27.09 -1.63 -14.87
N LEU A 291 26.72 -0.84 -13.87
CA LEU A 291 27.03 0.59 -13.83
C LEU A 291 28.53 0.85 -13.69
N LYS A 292 29.24 0.02 -12.91
CA LYS A 292 30.69 0.08 -12.74
C LYS A 292 31.42 -0.17 -14.06
N LEU A 293 30.96 -1.12 -14.87
CA LEU A 293 31.52 -1.40 -16.20
C LEU A 293 31.31 -0.24 -17.19
N ASN A 294 30.22 0.52 -17.02
CA ASN A 294 29.87 1.63 -17.89
C ASN A 294 30.48 2.98 -17.47
N PHE A 295 31.10 3.06 -16.29
CA PHE A 295 31.72 4.27 -15.78
C PHE A 295 33.20 4.32 -16.15
N ASP A 296 33.65 5.43 -16.76
CA ASP A 296 35.05 5.59 -17.16
C ASP A 296 35.92 6.06 -15.98
N PHE A 297 36.59 5.11 -15.33
CA PHE A 297 37.56 5.39 -14.28
C PHE A 297 38.93 5.73 -14.87
N LYS A 298 39.13 6.98 -15.28
CA LYS A 298 40.39 7.43 -15.86
C LYS A 298 41.44 7.68 -14.78
N TYR A 299 41.11 8.49 -13.77
CA TYR A 299 42.09 8.94 -12.77
C TYR A 299 42.28 7.93 -11.65
N SER A 300 41.23 7.18 -11.28
CA SER A 300 41.31 6.12 -10.27
C SER A 300 42.18 4.95 -10.73
N LYS A 301 42.08 4.52 -12.00
CA LYS A 301 42.96 3.49 -12.56
C LYS A 301 44.43 3.95 -12.57
N GLN A 302 44.70 5.18 -13.01
CA GLN A 302 46.05 5.76 -13.00
C GLN A 302 46.62 5.84 -11.57
N ARG A 303 45.80 6.20 -10.59
CA ARG A 303 46.17 6.23 -9.16
C ARG A 303 46.60 4.86 -8.68
N ASP A 304 45.79 3.84 -8.96
CA ASP A 304 46.04 2.48 -8.48
C ASP A 304 47.28 1.85 -9.15
N GLU A 305 47.53 2.16 -10.43
CA GLU A 305 48.78 1.79 -11.12
C GLU A 305 50.02 2.43 -10.49
N ILE A 306 49.97 3.74 -10.19
CA ILE A 306 51.07 4.45 -9.53
C ILE A 306 51.33 3.87 -8.14
N ILE A 307 50.29 3.59 -7.36
CA ILE A 307 50.40 2.94 -6.04
C ILE A 307 51.04 1.56 -6.18
N SER A 308 50.60 0.74 -7.16
CA SER A 308 51.17 -0.58 -7.42
C SER A 308 52.66 -0.52 -7.74
N ASN A 309 53.08 0.46 -8.56
CA ASN A 309 54.49 0.68 -8.90
C ASN A 309 55.32 1.14 -7.68
N ILE A 310 54.78 2.01 -6.83
CA ILE A 310 55.42 2.40 -5.57
C ILE A 310 55.63 1.20 -4.65
N VAL A 311 54.62 0.31 -4.54
CA VAL A 311 54.71 -0.91 -3.72
C VAL A 311 55.77 -1.87 -4.26
N LYS A 312 55.77 -2.14 -5.58
CA LYS A 312 56.77 -3.00 -6.23
C LYS A 312 58.20 -2.50 -6.01
N LEU A 313 58.45 -1.20 -6.19
CA LEU A 313 59.77 -0.60 -5.97
C LEU A 313 60.25 -0.73 -4.53
N LYS A 314 59.34 -0.61 -3.56
CA LYS A 314 59.67 -0.80 -2.14
C LYS A 314 59.97 -2.26 -1.78
N LEU A 315 59.27 -3.21 -2.39
CA LEU A 315 59.46 -4.65 -2.12
C LEU A 315 60.74 -5.20 -2.74
N ASN A 316 61.23 -4.62 -3.83
CA ASN A 316 62.42 -5.10 -4.53
C ASN A 316 63.76 -4.63 -3.90
N GLU A 317 63.73 -3.93 -2.77
CA GLU A 317 64.92 -3.37 -2.07
C GLU A 317 65.88 -2.54 -2.96
N THR A 318 65.45 -2.16 -4.16
CA THR A 318 66.21 -1.30 -5.05
C THR A 318 66.12 0.15 -4.57
N ASP A 319 67.27 0.74 -4.24
CA ASP A 319 67.41 2.07 -3.64
C ASP A 319 67.18 3.21 -4.67
N ASN A 320 66.07 3.15 -5.42
CA ASN A 320 65.77 4.05 -6.53
C ASN A 320 64.99 5.30 -6.06
N SER A 321 65.63 6.09 -5.20
CA SER A 321 65.01 7.24 -4.51
C SER A 321 64.42 8.31 -5.44
N ILE A 322 64.97 8.45 -6.65
CA ILE A 322 64.54 9.44 -7.66
C ILE A 322 63.20 9.03 -8.27
N GLU A 323 63.07 7.79 -8.72
CA GLU A 323 61.85 7.24 -9.33
C GLU A 323 60.69 7.25 -8.32
N LEU A 324 60.97 6.91 -7.07
CA LEU A 324 60.01 6.97 -5.97
C LEU A 324 59.49 8.39 -5.70
N LYS A 325 60.34 9.42 -5.83
CA LYS A 325 59.92 10.84 -5.74
C LYS A 325 59.01 11.22 -6.91
N GLN A 326 59.34 10.81 -8.12
CA GLN A 326 58.53 11.10 -9.31
C GLN A 326 57.13 10.48 -9.21
N LEU A 327 57.04 9.20 -8.84
CA LEU A 327 55.75 8.51 -8.64
C LEU A 327 54.90 9.16 -7.55
N ARG A 328 55.50 9.61 -6.43
CA ARG A 328 54.76 10.34 -5.38
C ARG A 328 54.22 11.68 -5.87
N GLN A 329 54.99 12.40 -6.68
CA GLN A 329 54.54 13.67 -7.24
C GLN A 329 53.42 13.47 -8.26
N GLN A 330 53.51 12.44 -9.10
CA GLN A 330 52.40 12.03 -9.98
C GLN A 330 51.14 11.66 -9.19
N LEU A 331 51.29 10.87 -8.11
CA LEU A 331 50.19 10.50 -7.22
C LEU A 331 49.50 11.73 -6.61
N HIS A 332 50.28 12.70 -6.13
CA HIS A 332 49.74 13.95 -5.57
C HIS A 332 48.94 14.73 -6.62
N ASN A 333 49.41 14.79 -7.87
CA ASN A 333 48.74 15.54 -8.94
C ASN A 333 47.40 14.94 -9.38
N ILE A 334 47.22 13.62 -9.24
CA ILE A 334 46.00 12.92 -9.66
C ILE A 334 45.06 12.59 -8.51
N SER A 335 45.53 12.63 -7.26
CA SER A 335 44.76 12.21 -6.08
C SER A 335 43.43 12.95 -5.95
N ASP A 336 43.43 14.28 -6.13
CA ASP A 336 42.20 15.08 -6.01
C ASP A 336 41.23 14.81 -7.16
N GLN A 337 41.74 14.56 -8.38
CA GLN A 337 40.90 14.19 -9.52
C GLN A 337 40.29 12.80 -9.35
N ALA A 338 41.06 11.83 -8.83
CA ALA A 338 40.54 10.50 -8.50
C ALA A 338 39.44 10.57 -7.42
N LYS A 339 39.59 11.43 -6.41
CA LYS A 339 38.53 11.66 -5.40
C LYS A 339 37.26 12.27 -6.01
N ILE A 340 37.41 13.27 -6.89
CA ILE A 340 36.27 13.88 -7.59
C ILE A 340 35.57 12.82 -8.45
N GLU A 341 36.33 11.99 -9.16
CA GLU A 341 35.83 10.88 -9.99
C GLU A 341 35.07 9.84 -9.14
N GLU A 342 35.58 9.47 -7.96
CA GLU A 342 34.88 8.59 -7.01
C GLU A 342 33.56 9.19 -6.52
N ILE A 343 33.52 10.50 -6.22
CA ILE A 343 32.27 11.19 -5.85
C ILE A 343 31.28 11.17 -7.02
N GLN A 344 31.74 11.47 -8.23
CA GLN A 344 30.91 11.43 -9.44
C GLN A 344 30.35 10.03 -9.70
N TYR A 345 31.16 8.99 -9.49
CA TYR A 345 30.72 7.60 -9.59
C TYR A 345 29.62 7.28 -8.56
N LEU A 346 29.78 7.71 -7.30
CA LEU A 346 28.75 7.50 -6.28
C LEU A 346 27.43 8.22 -6.61
N GLN A 347 27.51 9.45 -7.13
CA GLN A 347 26.34 10.19 -7.62
C GLN A 347 25.68 9.47 -8.80
N TYR A 348 26.49 9.02 -9.77
CA TYR A 348 26.03 8.25 -10.92
C TYR A 348 25.34 6.95 -10.49
N ILE A 349 25.92 6.18 -9.58
CA ILE A 349 25.30 4.96 -9.05
C ILE A 349 23.96 5.29 -8.39
N ASN A 350 23.92 6.27 -7.49
CA ASN A 350 22.70 6.57 -6.73
C ASN A 350 21.54 7.00 -7.64
N LEU A 351 21.82 7.82 -8.67
CA LEU A 351 20.82 8.22 -9.66
C LEU A 351 20.30 7.01 -10.47
N ASN A 352 21.18 6.10 -10.87
CA ASN A 352 20.79 4.98 -11.72
C ASN A 352 20.17 3.80 -10.96
N LEU A 353 20.52 3.60 -9.67
CA LEU A 353 19.92 2.57 -8.82
C LEU A 353 18.54 2.95 -8.27
N HIS A 354 18.12 4.22 -8.40
CA HIS A 354 16.86 4.71 -7.86
C HIS A 354 15.66 3.87 -8.31
N LYS A 355 15.57 3.54 -9.62
CA LYS A 355 14.45 2.75 -10.16
C LYS A 355 14.35 1.36 -9.54
N THR A 356 15.49 0.67 -9.42
CA THR A 356 15.58 -0.66 -8.81
C THR A 356 15.22 -0.60 -7.33
N ARG A 357 15.72 0.40 -6.59
CA ARG A 357 15.35 0.63 -5.18
C ARG A 357 13.85 0.89 -5.06
N GLN A 358 13.30 1.78 -5.88
CA GLN A 358 11.90 2.17 -5.86
C GLN A 358 10.97 0.96 -6.09
N TYR A 359 11.27 0.10 -7.07
CA TYR A 359 10.50 -1.13 -7.33
C TYR A 359 10.45 -2.04 -6.10
N TRP A 360 11.60 -2.38 -5.53
CA TRP A 360 11.66 -3.29 -4.38
C TRP A 360 11.13 -2.66 -3.09
N ASN A 361 11.34 -1.35 -2.90
CA ASN A 361 10.76 -0.62 -1.79
C ASN A 361 9.23 -0.62 -1.87
N ASN A 362 8.65 -0.49 -3.07
CA ASN A 362 7.20 -0.60 -3.26
C ASN A 362 6.68 -1.96 -2.79
N ILE A 363 7.31 -3.06 -3.21
CA ILE A 363 6.92 -4.41 -2.80
C ILE A 363 7.08 -4.61 -1.28
N GLN A 364 8.18 -4.11 -0.68
CA GLN A 364 8.39 -4.17 0.76
C GLN A 364 7.32 -3.38 1.53
N ASN A 365 6.87 -2.23 1.00
CA ASN A 365 5.79 -1.45 1.58
C ASN A 365 4.46 -2.21 1.52
N LEU A 366 4.12 -2.84 0.39
CA LEU A 366 2.93 -3.67 0.26
C LEU A 366 2.94 -4.84 1.28
N ILE A 367 4.09 -5.47 1.51
CA ILE A 367 4.23 -6.51 2.54
C ILE A 367 3.98 -5.92 3.94
N HIS A 368 4.62 -4.80 4.26
CA HIS A 368 4.49 -4.16 5.56
C HIS A 368 3.05 -3.73 5.86
N GLU A 369 2.35 -3.18 4.87
CA GLU A 369 0.94 -2.80 4.99
C GLU A 369 0.05 -3.99 5.34
N GLN A 370 0.32 -5.17 4.77
CA GLN A 370 -0.41 -6.39 5.07
C GLN A 370 -0.12 -6.96 6.45
N GLU A 371 1.08 -6.74 6.99
CA GLU A 371 1.48 -7.20 8.32
C GLU A 371 0.84 -6.39 9.45
N VAL A 372 0.72 -5.07 9.24
CA VAL A 372 0.06 -4.17 10.19
C VAL A 372 -1.45 -4.19 10.02
N GLY A 373 -1.92 -4.36 8.78
CA GLY A 373 -3.34 -4.39 8.44
C GLY A 373 -4.07 -5.59 9.01
N SER A 374 -5.33 -5.40 9.37
CA SER A 374 -6.22 -6.49 9.77
C SER A 374 -6.77 -7.19 8.52
N TYR A 375 -7.85 -7.96 8.66
CA TYR A 375 -8.62 -8.47 7.53
C TYR A 375 -9.74 -7.48 7.18
N SER A 376 -9.40 -6.22 6.91
CA SER A 376 -10.37 -5.26 6.34
C SER A 376 -10.37 -5.34 4.82
N ILE A 377 -11.47 -4.96 4.18
CA ILE A 377 -11.55 -4.91 2.71
C ILE A 377 -10.48 -3.99 2.14
N ASN A 378 -10.20 -2.88 2.81
CA ASN A 378 -9.22 -1.88 2.39
C ASN A 378 -7.79 -2.44 2.41
N ASP A 379 -7.47 -3.27 3.41
CA ASP A 379 -6.21 -4.00 3.41
C ASP A 379 -6.21 -5.00 2.24
N PHE A 380 -7.28 -5.74 2.02
CA PHE A 380 -7.33 -6.73 0.94
C PHE A 380 -7.28 -6.15 -0.47
N THR A 381 -7.85 -4.98 -0.73
CA THR A 381 -7.87 -4.40 -2.08
C THR A 381 -6.66 -3.52 -2.37
N PHE A 382 -5.75 -3.32 -1.40
CA PHE A 382 -4.61 -2.40 -1.49
C PHE A 382 -5.01 -0.98 -1.97
N SER A 383 -6.26 -0.58 -1.70
CA SER A 383 -6.84 0.69 -2.16
C SER A 383 -6.42 1.90 -1.30
N SER A 384 -5.55 1.70 -0.32
CA SER A 384 -5.29 2.70 0.71
C SER A 384 -3.92 3.35 0.52
N ASN A 385 -3.91 4.65 0.21
CA ASN A 385 -2.84 5.52 0.66
C ASN A 385 -2.82 5.48 2.20
N ARG A 386 -1.68 5.20 2.83
CA ARG A 386 -1.45 5.29 4.29
C ARG A 386 -1.94 6.62 4.87
N ALA A 387 -1.86 7.71 4.11
CA ALA A 387 -2.45 8.99 4.49
C ALA A 387 -3.97 8.98 4.64
N ASN A 388 -4.71 8.16 3.90
CA ASN A 388 -6.16 8.04 4.05
C ASN A 388 -6.56 7.31 5.34
N ARG A 389 -5.63 6.55 5.95
CA ARG A 389 -5.80 5.92 7.27
C ARG A 389 -5.35 6.80 8.44
N ALA A 390 -4.68 7.92 8.17
CA ALA A 390 -4.16 8.80 9.21
C ALA A 390 -5.30 9.50 9.97
N LYS A 391 -5.13 9.68 11.28
CA LYS A 391 -6.06 10.48 12.10
C LYS A 391 -6.11 11.90 11.54
N ILE A 392 -7.32 12.42 11.33
CA ILE A 392 -7.56 13.79 10.87
C ILE A 392 -7.63 14.71 12.10
N LEU A 393 -6.88 15.82 12.06
CA LEU A 393 -7.01 16.91 13.03
C LEU A 393 -8.33 17.62 12.80
N THR A 394 -9.14 17.64 13.85
CA THR A 394 -10.42 18.36 13.87
C THR A 394 -10.22 19.80 14.33
N THR A 395 -11.19 20.66 14.07
CA THR A 395 -11.18 22.05 14.55
C THR A 395 -11.23 22.16 16.07
N ASN A 396 -11.65 21.10 16.76
CA ASN A 396 -11.76 21.03 18.22
C ASN A 396 -10.46 20.55 18.89
N ASP A 397 -9.45 20.17 18.11
CA ASP A 397 -8.10 19.90 18.63
C ASP A 397 -7.40 21.26 18.87
N ASP A 398 -7.86 21.99 19.91
CA ASP A 398 -7.50 23.37 20.28
C ASP A 398 -6.02 23.59 20.68
N GLU A 399 -5.19 22.53 20.67
CA GLU A 399 -3.77 22.64 21.03
C GLU A 399 -2.99 23.59 20.11
N TYR A 400 -3.42 23.79 18.85
CA TYR A 400 -2.76 24.71 17.92
C TYR A 400 -2.92 26.19 18.33
N SER A 401 -4.12 26.60 18.77
CA SER A 401 -4.39 27.97 19.21
C SER A 401 -3.81 28.27 20.59
N ASP A 402 -3.67 27.25 21.44
CA ASP A 402 -3.12 27.41 22.78
C ASP A 402 -1.59 27.53 22.76
N THR A 403 -0.93 26.75 21.90
CA THR A 403 0.55 26.71 21.84
C THR A 403 1.17 27.95 21.20
N ILE A 404 0.45 28.69 20.35
CA ILE A 404 0.96 29.91 19.70
C ILE A 404 1.30 31.03 20.71
N ASN A 405 0.67 31.01 21.90
CA ASN A 405 0.91 32.00 22.96
C ASN A 405 2.17 31.73 23.78
N ILE A 406 2.76 30.55 23.63
CA ILE A 406 3.84 30.04 24.46
C ILE A 406 5.06 29.71 23.57
N LEU A 407 5.16 30.39 22.43
CA LEU A 407 6.30 30.27 21.54
C LEU A 407 7.51 30.99 22.15
N ASP A 408 8.62 30.27 22.21
CA ASP A 408 9.88 30.81 22.72
C ASP A 408 10.84 31.03 21.55
N HIS A 409 11.26 32.28 21.39
CA HIS A 409 12.09 32.72 20.28
C HIS A 409 13.57 32.94 20.66
N THR A 410 14.01 32.39 21.80
CA THR A 410 15.41 32.43 22.21
C THR A 410 16.31 31.69 21.21
N ASN A 411 17.53 32.21 21.00
CA ASN A 411 18.55 31.62 20.12
C ASN A 411 18.12 31.42 18.65
N VAL A 412 17.19 32.26 18.16
CA VAL A 412 16.77 32.29 16.76
C VAL A 412 17.46 33.47 16.06
N PRO A 413 17.89 33.33 14.78
CA PRO A 413 18.36 34.46 13.99
C PRO A 413 17.35 35.61 13.98
N LEU A 414 17.85 36.85 13.96
CA LEU A 414 17.00 38.04 13.90
C LEU A 414 16.89 38.53 12.46
N ILE A 415 15.71 39.03 12.10
CA ILE A 415 15.40 39.71 10.85
C ILE A 415 14.80 41.08 11.12
N GLU A 416 14.96 42.00 10.17
CA GLU A 416 14.24 43.27 10.18
C GLU A 416 12.76 43.03 9.83
N CYS A 417 11.88 43.23 10.81
CA CYS A 417 10.46 43.00 10.65
C CYS A 417 9.79 44.21 9.96
N ALA A 418 9.10 43.98 8.85
CA ALA A 418 8.40 45.04 8.12
C ALA A 418 7.14 45.57 8.85
N ILE A 419 6.71 44.93 9.95
CA ILE A 419 5.55 45.38 10.74
C ILE A 419 6.00 46.24 11.93
N CYS A 420 6.88 45.72 12.79
CA CYS A 420 7.33 46.46 13.97
C CYS A 420 8.55 47.35 13.69
N MET A 421 9.17 47.24 12.51
CA MET A 421 10.37 48.01 12.11
C MET A 421 11.57 47.80 13.05
N GLU A 422 11.60 46.67 13.76
CA GLU A 422 12.66 46.28 14.68
C GLU A 422 13.23 44.92 14.30
N GLN A 423 14.39 44.59 14.88
CA GLN A 423 14.98 43.25 14.80
C GLN A 423 14.13 42.27 15.61
N GLY A 424 13.53 41.30 14.94
CA GLY A 424 12.69 40.28 15.56
C GLY A 424 13.09 38.87 15.12
N PRO A 425 12.65 37.83 15.83
CA PRO A 425 13.05 36.46 15.55
C PRO A 425 12.53 35.98 14.21
N PHE A 426 13.39 35.30 13.46
CA PHE A 426 13.07 34.70 12.19
C PHE A 426 12.13 33.49 12.35
N VAL A 427 11.17 33.36 11.44
CA VAL A 427 10.25 32.23 11.37
C VAL A 427 10.11 31.81 9.91
N LEU A 428 9.87 30.53 9.68
CA LEU A 428 9.68 30.03 8.32
C LEU A 428 8.19 30.11 7.95
N TRP A 429 7.88 30.86 6.90
CA TRP A 429 6.52 30.97 6.37
C TRP A 429 6.28 29.92 5.29
N LEU A 430 5.12 29.27 5.36
CA LEU A 430 4.78 28.13 4.52
C LEU A 430 3.43 28.33 3.83
N LYS A 431 3.30 27.79 2.62
CA LYS A 431 2.02 27.65 1.90
C LYS A 431 1.72 26.17 1.63
N LYS A 432 0.44 25.86 1.45
CA LYS A 432 -0.01 24.51 1.08
C LYS A 432 0.61 24.08 -0.26
N PRO A 433 0.93 22.78 -0.43
CA PRO A 433 1.31 22.25 -1.73
C PRO A 433 0.12 22.36 -2.70
N ASN A 434 0.42 22.55 -3.99
CA ASN A 434 -0.62 22.63 -5.03
C ASN A 434 -1.40 21.32 -5.17
N ASP A 435 -0.75 20.19 -4.90
CA ASP A 435 -1.35 18.87 -4.84
C ASP A 435 -0.93 18.18 -3.54
N LEU A 436 -1.91 17.83 -2.70
CA LEU A 436 -1.69 17.12 -1.43
C LEU A 436 -1.13 15.71 -1.64
N ASN A 437 -1.31 15.09 -2.81
CA ASN A 437 -0.69 13.79 -3.09
C ASN A 437 0.84 13.89 -3.08
N ASN A 438 1.42 15.06 -3.33
CA ASN A 438 2.87 15.27 -3.26
C ASN A 438 3.45 15.20 -1.84
N THR A 439 2.61 15.26 -0.81
CA THR A 439 3.00 15.21 0.61
C THR A 439 2.36 14.06 1.37
N THR A 440 1.34 13.42 0.79
CA THR A 440 0.52 12.40 1.46
C THR A 440 0.50 11.06 0.74
N ASN A 441 1.18 10.91 -0.40
CA ASN A 441 1.39 9.58 -0.97
C ASN A 441 2.36 8.75 -0.12
N ASP A 442 2.30 7.43 -0.27
CA ASP A 442 3.03 6.51 0.60
C ASP A 442 4.54 6.53 0.35
N PHE A 443 4.97 6.86 -0.87
CA PHE A 443 6.37 7.07 -1.18
C PHE A 443 6.96 8.20 -0.32
N ILE A 444 6.30 9.35 -0.29
CA ILE A 444 6.76 10.54 0.45
C ILE A 444 6.67 10.32 1.97
N ILE A 445 5.71 9.53 2.45
CA ILE A 445 5.63 9.17 3.88
C ILE A 445 6.80 8.26 4.29
N ASN A 446 7.20 7.34 3.42
CA ASN A 446 8.25 6.35 3.72
C ASN A 446 9.66 6.88 3.44
N PHE A 447 9.80 7.76 2.45
CA PHE A 447 11.06 8.37 2.04
C PHE A 447 10.94 9.90 2.03
N PRO A 448 10.64 10.52 3.19
CA PRO A 448 10.37 11.95 3.26
C PRO A 448 11.59 12.82 2.87
N LEU A 449 12.79 12.23 2.81
CA LEU A 449 14.05 12.88 2.45
C LEU A 449 14.48 12.68 0.98
N GLU A 450 13.77 11.87 0.18
CA GLU A 450 14.17 11.62 -1.23
C GLU A 450 13.81 12.78 -2.18
N GLY A 451 13.40 13.93 -1.64
CA GLY A 451 13.13 15.16 -2.38
C GLY A 451 11.86 15.10 -3.23
N ASN A 452 11.21 16.25 -3.40
CA ASN A 452 10.12 16.41 -4.37
C ASN A 452 10.17 17.84 -4.88
N GLU A 453 10.64 18.01 -6.12
CA GLU A 453 10.85 19.34 -6.73
C GLU A 453 9.61 20.23 -6.65
N ASN A 454 8.41 19.63 -6.65
CA ASN A 454 7.13 20.33 -6.56
C ASN A 454 6.86 20.96 -5.18
N LEU A 455 7.59 20.56 -4.13
CA LEU A 455 7.41 21.05 -2.77
C LEU A 455 8.30 22.23 -2.40
N THR A 456 9.35 22.53 -3.19
CA THR A 456 10.24 23.68 -2.97
C THR A 456 9.49 25.01 -2.91
N ASN A 457 8.39 25.11 -3.66
CA ASN A 457 7.50 26.26 -3.68
C ASN A 457 6.67 26.44 -2.39
N CYS A 458 6.73 25.52 -1.44
CA CYS A 458 5.98 25.61 -0.17
C CYS A 458 6.58 26.65 0.79
N ILE A 459 7.87 26.97 0.68
CA ILE A 459 8.49 28.05 1.46
C ILE A 459 8.20 29.39 0.76
N VAL A 460 7.67 30.37 1.51
CA VAL A 460 7.34 31.70 0.99
C VAL A 460 8.11 32.78 1.74
N SER A 461 8.48 33.85 1.03
CA SER A 461 9.13 35.00 1.65
C SER A 461 8.09 35.89 2.31
N ASN A 462 8.30 36.21 3.59
CA ASN A 462 7.47 37.16 4.32
C ASN A 462 8.29 37.81 5.45
N PRO A 463 8.60 39.12 5.39
CA PRO A 463 9.45 39.80 6.36
C PRO A 463 8.68 40.16 7.63
N VAL A 464 8.01 39.17 8.22
CA VAL A 464 7.24 39.30 9.47
C VAL A 464 7.88 38.40 10.50
N CYS A 465 8.38 39.00 11.58
CA CYS A 465 9.05 38.26 12.65
C CYS A 465 8.07 37.42 13.49
N GLY A 466 8.61 36.49 14.27
CA GLY A 466 7.85 35.61 15.16
C GLY A 466 6.95 36.36 16.14
N PHE A 467 7.40 37.50 16.69
CA PHE A 467 6.58 38.30 17.61
C PHE A 467 5.34 38.93 16.93
N CYS A 468 5.44 39.30 15.66
CA CYS A 468 4.34 39.90 14.91
C CYS A 468 3.45 38.87 14.19
N SER A 469 3.94 37.64 13.99
CA SER A 469 3.33 36.59 13.17
C SER A 469 1.88 36.27 13.54
N LYS A 470 1.59 36.12 14.84
CA LYS A 470 0.23 35.81 15.33
C LYS A 470 -0.74 36.95 15.02
N SER A 471 -0.37 38.17 15.39
CA SER A 471 -1.20 39.36 15.17
C SER A 471 -1.44 39.58 13.68
N TYR A 472 -0.42 39.32 12.86
CA TYR A 472 -0.52 39.36 11.40
C TYR A 472 -1.54 38.36 10.86
N ILE A 473 -1.47 37.09 11.28
CA ILE A 473 -2.42 36.06 10.85
C ILE A 473 -3.86 36.45 11.22
N ASN A 474 -4.08 36.88 12.46
CA ASN A 474 -5.41 37.27 12.93
C ASN A 474 -5.97 38.45 12.13
N ALA A 475 -5.15 39.46 11.83
CA ALA A 475 -5.57 40.63 11.07
C ALA A 475 -5.90 40.28 9.60
N THR A 476 -5.12 39.41 8.97
CA THR A 476 -5.30 39.06 7.56
C THR A 476 -6.45 38.09 7.35
N MET A 477 -6.57 37.05 8.19
CA MET A 477 -7.65 36.05 8.10
C MET A 477 -9.03 36.66 8.29
N ASN A 478 -9.19 37.62 9.21
CA ASN A 478 -10.48 38.26 9.48
C ASN A 478 -10.98 39.14 8.32
N ASN A 479 -10.08 39.63 7.46
CA ASN A 479 -10.42 40.57 6.40
C ASN A 479 -10.55 39.90 5.02
N LEU A 480 -9.81 38.82 4.75
CA LEU A 480 -9.64 38.29 3.39
C LEU A 480 -10.05 36.82 3.23
N ASN A 481 -10.45 36.12 4.31
CA ASN A 481 -10.71 34.66 4.34
C ASN A 481 -9.52 33.78 3.89
N GLU A 482 -8.38 34.37 3.52
CA GLU A 482 -7.14 33.71 3.14
C GLU A 482 -5.95 34.46 3.74
N LEU A 483 -4.92 33.72 4.15
CA LEU A 483 -3.67 34.31 4.61
C LEU A 483 -2.78 34.62 3.40
N ILE A 484 -2.45 35.89 3.21
CA ILE A 484 -1.50 36.35 2.21
C ILE A 484 -0.25 36.91 2.89
N THR A 485 0.90 36.87 2.22
CA THR A 485 2.14 37.54 2.65
C THR A 485 2.06 39.05 2.39
N LEU A 486 3.01 39.84 2.91
CA LEU A 486 3.12 41.27 2.59
C LEU A 486 3.35 41.53 1.09
N TYR A 487 3.91 40.54 0.39
CA TYR A 487 4.09 40.56 -1.07
C TYR A 487 2.87 40.05 -1.85
N ARG A 488 1.75 39.79 -1.15
CA ARG A 488 0.49 39.27 -1.72
C ARG A 488 0.61 37.87 -2.32
N GLU A 489 1.51 37.05 -1.80
CA GLU A 489 1.57 35.63 -2.14
C GLU A 489 0.69 34.81 -1.20
N PRO A 490 0.04 33.72 -1.67
CA PRO A 490 -0.70 32.82 -0.81
C PRO A 490 0.20 32.20 0.26
N CYS A 491 -0.29 32.20 1.50
CA CYS A 491 0.39 31.64 2.66
C CYS A 491 -0.60 30.83 3.49
N SER A 492 -0.11 29.94 4.33
CA SER A 492 -0.96 29.06 5.15
C SER A 492 -0.57 29.08 6.62
N GLY A 493 0.63 29.54 6.95
CA GLY A 493 1.07 29.77 8.33
C GLY A 493 2.58 29.91 8.43
N PHE A 494 3.08 29.79 9.66
CA PHE A 494 4.51 29.82 9.94
C PHE A 494 4.91 28.72 10.92
N ILE A 495 6.21 28.46 11.02
CA ILE A 495 6.82 27.64 12.06
C ILE A 495 7.99 28.39 12.74
N PRO A 496 8.15 28.29 14.07
CA PRO A 496 9.34 28.77 14.77
C PRO A 496 10.54 27.88 14.46
N LEU A 497 11.76 28.42 14.57
CA LEU A 497 12.99 27.68 14.28
C LEU A 497 13.65 27.00 15.49
N ASN A 498 13.35 27.46 16.72
CA ASN A 498 13.91 26.84 17.92
C ASN A 498 13.11 25.60 18.34
N TRP A 499 13.42 24.45 17.72
CA TRP A 499 12.74 23.17 18.00
C TRP A 499 13.27 22.42 19.24
N SER A 500 14.25 23.00 19.95
CA SER A 500 14.73 22.44 21.22
C SER A 500 13.66 22.52 22.32
N ILE A 501 12.69 23.42 22.16
CA ILE A 501 11.61 23.69 23.11
C ILE A 501 10.37 22.89 22.71
N ASP A 502 9.79 22.18 23.68
CA ASP A 502 8.66 21.26 23.43
C ASP A 502 7.41 21.97 22.90
N SER A 503 7.09 23.17 23.39
CA SER A 503 5.96 23.98 22.90
C SER A 503 6.13 24.35 21.43
N ASN A 504 7.32 24.82 21.03
CA ASN A 504 7.65 25.15 19.65
C ASN A 504 7.57 23.92 18.73
N ARG A 505 8.09 22.77 19.20
CA ARG A 505 8.05 21.51 18.44
C ARG A 505 6.61 21.03 18.24
N LYS A 506 5.78 21.09 19.29
CA LYS A 506 4.35 20.74 19.21
C LYS A 506 3.62 21.67 18.23
N PHE A 507 3.77 22.98 18.40
CA PHE A 507 3.18 23.96 17.48
C PHE A 507 3.60 23.71 16.02
N SER A 508 4.90 23.49 15.79
CA SER A 508 5.43 23.23 14.45
C SER A 508 4.83 21.97 13.85
N ASN A 509 4.69 20.87 14.61
CA ASN A 509 4.05 19.66 14.11
C ASN A 509 2.60 19.89 13.68
N TYR A 510 1.81 20.58 14.51
CA TYR A 510 0.43 20.91 14.17
C TYR A 510 0.33 21.85 12.97
N ALA A 511 1.20 22.85 12.87
CA ALA A 511 1.30 23.72 11.70
C ALA A 511 1.59 22.89 10.44
N LEU A 512 2.58 22.01 10.50
CA LEU A 512 2.98 21.15 9.38
C LEU A 512 1.87 20.17 8.98
N TYR A 513 1.12 19.59 9.92
CA TYR A 513 -0.03 18.75 9.59
C TYR A 513 -1.13 19.56 8.87
N ARG A 514 -1.42 20.78 9.34
CA ARG A 514 -2.42 21.64 8.69
C ARG A 514 -2.00 22.10 7.30
N ILE A 515 -0.71 22.43 7.13
CA ILE A 515 -0.19 23.04 5.91
C ILE A 515 0.22 21.99 4.89
N LEU A 516 1.03 21.00 5.27
CA LEU A 516 1.59 20.05 4.32
C LEU A 516 0.69 18.85 4.07
N THR A 517 -0.05 18.36 5.07
CA THR A 517 -0.73 17.04 4.95
C THR A 517 -2.26 17.14 4.89
N GLY A 518 -2.82 18.35 4.79
CA GLY A 518 -4.26 18.55 4.73
C GLY A 518 -4.98 18.10 6.00
N ASN A 519 -4.39 18.38 7.17
CA ASN A 519 -4.86 18.01 8.51
C ASN A 519 -4.63 16.55 8.91
N LYS A 520 -3.88 15.75 8.14
CA LYS A 520 -3.60 14.35 8.47
C LYS A 520 -2.37 14.22 9.37
N ILE A 521 -2.49 13.54 10.51
CA ILE A 521 -1.36 13.32 11.43
C ILE A 521 -0.44 12.22 10.85
N LEU A 522 0.77 12.60 10.43
CA LEU A 522 1.75 11.69 9.83
C LEU A 522 3.06 11.68 10.63
N HIS A 523 3.59 10.49 10.94
CA HIS A 523 4.76 10.34 11.83
C HIS A 523 6.06 11.02 11.36
N HIS A 524 6.17 11.39 10.08
CA HIS A 524 7.41 11.93 9.49
C HIS A 524 7.26 13.32 8.85
N VAL A 525 6.24 14.10 9.23
CA VAL A 525 6.01 15.43 8.63
C VAL A 525 7.20 16.38 8.81
N GLN A 526 7.98 16.21 9.88
CA GLN A 526 9.20 16.99 10.13
C GLN A 526 10.30 16.67 9.11
N MET A 527 10.46 15.40 8.75
CA MET A 527 11.44 14.99 7.74
C MET A 527 11.07 15.52 6.36
N LEU A 528 9.76 15.59 6.06
CA LEU A 528 9.27 16.19 4.83
C LEU A 528 9.63 17.68 4.76
N LEU A 529 9.49 18.42 5.86
CA LEU A 529 9.95 19.80 5.93
C LEU A 529 11.46 19.91 5.69
N LEU A 530 12.26 19.03 6.30
CA LEU A 530 13.72 19.05 6.11
C LEU A 530 14.11 18.83 4.65
N ALA A 531 13.41 17.95 3.94
CA ALA A 531 13.63 17.75 2.50
C ALA A 531 13.27 18.98 1.68
N ILE A 532 12.14 19.64 2.01
CA ILE A 532 11.76 20.90 1.36
C ILE A 532 12.85 21.95 1.56
N ILE A 533 13.43 22.04 2.76
CA ILE A 533 14.51 22.98 3.07
C ILE A 533 15.79 22.62 2.33
N ASP A 534 16.17 21.35 2.28
CA ASP A 534 17.40 20.88 1.60
C ASP A 534 17.35 21.16 0.09
N ASP A 535 16.17 21.01 -0.51
CA ASP A 535 15.93 21.31 -1.93
C ASP A 535 15.72 22.81 -2.22
N PHE A 536 15.52 23.66 -1.20
CA PHE A 536 15.16 25.07 -1.38
C PHE A 536 16.36 25.90 -1.82
N LYS A 537 16.32 26.40 -3.07
CA LYS A 537 17.37 27.25 -3.63
C LYS A 537 16.89 28.69 -3.72
N SER A 538 17.19 29.50 -2.70
CA SER A 538 16.91 30.93 -2.71
C SER A 538 18.04 31.76 -2.10
N ASN A 539 18.39 32.85 -2.78
CA ASN A 539 19.45 33.77 -2.33
C ASN A 539 19.11 34.44 -0.99
N TRP A 540 17.83 34.68 -0.67
CA TRP A 540 17.43 35.31 0.60
C TRP A 540 17.47 34.34 1.78
N PHE A 541 17.42 33.04 1.53
CA PHE A 541 17.43 32.00 2.58
C PHE A 541 18.84 31.56 2.95
N ASN A 542 19.80 31.76 2.04
CA ASN A 542 21.22 31.48 2.26
C ASN A 542 21.96 32.62 2.98
N GLN A 543 21.32 33.77 3.17
CA GLN A 543 21.80 34.91 3.95
C GLN A 543 21.40 34.73 5.41
#